data_AF-A0A101JQL3-F1
#
_entry.id   AF-A0A101JQL3-F1
#
_cell.length_a   1.000
_cell.length_b   1.000
_cell.length_c   1.000
_cell.angle_alpha   90.00
_cell.angle_beta   90.00
_cell.angle_gamma   90.00
#
_symmetry.space_group_name_H-M   'P 1'
#
loop_
_entity.id
_entity.type
_entity.pdbx_description
1 polymer ?
#
loop_
_entity_poly.entity_id
_entity_poly.type
_entity_poly.pdbx_seq_one_letter_code
_entity_poly.pdbx_strand_id
1 'polypeptide(L)' 'MAHFARSHPQRYAEHGHELWQLALAGALTPRVHVAVPLAQAARAHTIVAARENCGKVVLLP' A
#
# COMPACT_ATOMS: atom_id res chain seq x y z
N MET A 1 2.86 5.39 -9.56
CA MET A 1 3.27 3.99 -9.81
C MET A 1 2.79 3.44 -11.15
N ALA A 2 1.58 3.74 -11.62
CA ALA A 2 1.04 3.18 -12.87
C ALA A 2 1.94 3.38 -14.11
N HIS A 3 2.59 4.54 -14.27
CA HIS A 3 3.54 4.77 -15.37
C HIS A 3 4.77 3.85 -15.30
N PHE A 4 5.39 3.72 -14.12
CA PHE A 4 6.56 2.86 -13.91
C PHE A 4 6.22 1.39 -14.18
N ALA A 5 5.11 0.89 -13.64
CA ALA A 5 4.68 -0.48 -13.83
C ALA A 5 4.45 -0.83 -15.32
N ARG A 6 3.91 0.12 -16.10
CA ARG A 6 3.72 -0.07 -17.56
C ARG A 6 5.01 0.02 -18.35
N SER A 7 5.90 0.94 -18.00
CA SER A 7 7.17 1.16 -18.72
C SER A 7 8.25 0.14 -18.37
N HIS A 8 8.15 -0.51 -17.20
CA HIS A 8 9.14 -1.45 -16.69
C HIS A 8 8.48 -2.67 -16.02
N PRO A 9 7.71 -3.49 -16.77
CA PRO A 9 6.90 -4.55 -16.18
C PRO A 9 7.73 -5.64 -15.49
N GLN A 10 8.90 -6.03 -16.03
CA GLN A 10 9.78 -7.02 -15.41
C GLN A 10 10.33 -6.51 -14.07
N ARG A 11 10.87 -5.28 -14.03
CA ARG A 11 11.37 -4.68 -12.78
C ARG A 11 10.28 -4.53 -11.73
N TYR A 12 9.07 -4.18 -12.15
CA TYR A 12 7.94 -4.10 -11.23
C TYR A 12 7.59 -5.46 -10.62
N ALA A 13 7.66 -6.54 -11.40
CA ALA A 13 7.45 -7.90 -10.91
C ALA A 13 8.59 -8.37 -9.97
N GLU A 14 9.84 -8.07 -10.30
CA GLU A 14 11.02 -8.35 -9.47
C GLU A 14 10.91 -7.66 -8.10
N HIS A 15 10.58 -6.36 -8.08
CA HIS A 15 10.33 -5.64 -6.84
C HIS A 15 9.19 -6.27 -6.03
N GLY A 16 8.14 -6.74 -6.69
CA GLY A 16 7.05 -7.45 -6.02
C GLY A 16 7.53 -8.72 -5.32
N HIS A 17 8.36 -9.53 -5.98
CA HIS A 17 8.94 -10.72 -5.38
C HIS A 17 9.84 -10.38 -4.19
N GLU A 18 10.73 -9.40 -4.34
CA GLU A 18 11.63 -8.95 -3.28
C GLU A 18 10.87 -8.47 -2.03
N LEU A 19 9.86 -7.62 -2.21
CA LEU A 19 9.02 -7.13 -1.11
C LEU A 19 8.34 -8.27 -0.35
N TRP A 20 7.89 -9.31 -1.05
CA TRP A 20 7.33 -10.50 -0.41
C TRP A 20 8.37 -11.29 0.38
N GLN A 21 9.57 -11.50 -0.18
CA GLN A 21 10.65 -12.19 0.54
C GLN A 21 11.02 -11.43 1.83
N LEU A 22 11.18 -10.12 1.75
CA LEU A 22 11.47 -9.27 2.92
C LEU A 22 10.36 -9.33 3.97
N ALA A 23 9.09 -9.34 3.54
CA ALA A 23 7.96 -9.43 4.44
C ALA A 23 7.88 -10.79 5.14
N LEU A 24 8.06 -11.89 4.39
CA LEU A 24 8.05 -13.25 4.93
C LEU A 24 9.25 -13.50 5.87
N ALA A 25 10.40 -12.88 5.60
CA ALA A 25 11.57 -12.93 6.47
C ALA A 25 11.46 -12.02 7.71
N GLY A 26 10.39 -11.22 7.84
CA GLY A 26 10.20 -10.27 8.94
C GLY A 26 11.08 -9.01 8.85
N ALA A 27 11.91 -8.88 7.81
CA ALA A 27 12.74 -7.71 7.56
C ALA A 27 11.93 -6.48 7.11
N LEU A 28 10.70 -6.69 6.63
CA LEU A 28 9.74 -5.65 6.28
C LEU A 28 8.39 -5.93 6.95
N THR A 29 7.96 -5.06 7.86
CA THR A 29 6.62 -5.18 8.49
C THR A 29 5.72 -4.03 8.07
N PRO A 30 4.73 -4.24 7.18
CA PRO A 30 3.77 -3.21 6.84
C PRO A 30 2.89 -2.87 8.05
N ARG A 31 2.71 -1.57 8.33
CA ARG A 31 1.81 -1.09 9.38
C ARG A 31 0.53 -0.57 8.76
N VAL A 32 -0.61 -1.13 9.16
CA VAL A 32 -1.94 -0.60 8.83
C VAL A 32 -2.30 0.42 9.89
N HIS A 33 -2.48 1.67 9.49
CA HIS A 33 -2.94 2.73 10.35
C HIS A 33 -4.45 2.59 10.62
N VAL A 34 -5.23 2.33 9.57
CA VAL A 34 -6.68 2.14 9.68
C VAL A 34 -7.21 1.36 8.47
N ALA A 35 -8.22 0.52 8.73
CA ALA A 35 -9.04 -0.12 7.70
C ALA A 35 -10.41 0.56 7.65
N VAL A 36 -10.85 0.94 6.46
CA VAL A 36 -12.09 1.70 6.24
C VAL A 36 -12.98 0.93 5.26
N PRO A 37 -14.30 0.82 5.49
CA PRO A 37 -15.19 0.23 4.48
C PRO A 37 -15.09 0.98 3.15
N LEU A 38 -15.17 0.26 2.02
CA LEU A 38 -15.11 0.84 0.68
C LEU A 38 -16.19 1.91 0.47
N ALA A 39 -17.38 1.68 1.03
CA ALA A 39 -18.47 2.65 1.06
C ALA A 39 -18.10 4.01 1.72
N GLN A 40 -17.03 4.04 2.51
CA GLN A 40 -16.49 5.23 3.18
C GLN A 40 -15.15 5.68 2.59
N ALA A 41 -14.85 5.36 1.32
CA ALA A 41 -13.58 5.75 0.70
C ALA A 41 -13.26 7.24 0.85
N ALA A 42 -14.26 8.13 0.80
CA ALA A 42 -14.07 9.57 1.03
C ALA A 42 -13.40 9.87 2.38
N ARG A 43 -13.75 9.15 3.45
CA ARG A 43 -13.11 9.28 4.77
C ARG A 43 -11.65 8.85 4.74
N ALA A 44 -11.33 7.75 4.04
CA ALA A 44 -9.95 7.32 3.84
C ALA A 44 -9.11 8.40 3.13
N HIS A 45 -9.69 9.07 2.13
CA HIS A 45 -9.04 10.19 1.46
C HIS A 45 -8.79 11.38 2.38
N THR A 46 -9.76 11.74 3.25
CA THR A 46 -9.58 12.81 4.23
C THR A 46 -8.39 12.55 5.16
N ILE A 47 -8.28 11.35 5.72
CA ILE A 47 -7.17 10.94 6.60
C ILE A 47 -5.82 11.11 5.91
N VAL A 48 -5.71 10.66 4.65
CA VAL A 48 -4.47 10.77 3.87
C VAL A 48 -4.15 12.22 3.51
N ALA A 49 -5.16 13.01 3.12
CA ALA A 49 -4.98 14.42 2.77
C ALA A 49 -4.53 15.26 3.98
N ALA A 50 -5.07 14.97 5.16
CA ALA A 50 -4.67 15.59 6.42
C ALA A 50 -3.30 15.10 6.95
N ARG A 51 -2.71 14.08 6.30
CA ARG A 51 -1.45 13.43 6.72
C ARG A 51 -1.50 12.85 8.15
N GLU A 52 -2.66 12.38 8.57
CA GLU A 52 -2.87 11.78 9.89
C GLU A 52 -2.34 10.34 9.97
N ASN A 53 -2.19 9.67 8.83
CA ASN A 53 -1.82 8.26 8.79
C ASN A 53 -0.32 8.02 9.01
N CYS A 54 0.03 7.40 10.14
CA CYS A 54 1.32 6.75 10.35
C CYS A 54 1.22 5.28 9.91
N GLY A 55 1.26 5.03 8.59
CA GLY A 55 1.10 3.71 7.99
C GLY A 55 0.10 3.70 6.83
N LYS A 56 -0.29 2.51 6.39
CA LYS A 56 -1.23 2.34 5.28
C LYS A 56 -2.67 2.53 5.75
N VAL A 57 -3.44 3.27 4.97
CA VAL A 57 -4.90 3.24 5.00
C VAL A 57 -5.37 2.20 3.99
N VAL A 58 -6.19 1.24 4.42
CA VAL A 58 -6.69 0.15 3.56
C VAL A 58 -8.21 0.23 3.46
N LEU A 59 -8.73 -0.11 2.28
CA LEU A 59 -10.18 -0.23 2.08
C LEU A 59 -10.58 -1.70 2.17
N LEU A 60 -11.63 -1.97 2.94
CA LEU A 60 -12.27 -3.28 3.00
C LEU A 60 -13.51 -3.27 2.09
N PRO A 61 -13.74 -4.32 1.29
CA PRO A 61 -14.89 -4.39 0.41
C PRO A 61 -16.22 -4.32 1.16
#